data_AF-A0A2E8DBW5-F1
#
_entry.id   AF-A0A2E8DBW5-F1
#
_cell.length_a   1.000
_cell.length_b   1.000
_cell.length_c   1.000
_cell.angle_alpha   90.00
_cell.angle_beta   90.00
_cell.angle_gamma   90.00
#
_symmetry.space_group_name_H-M   'P 1'
#
loop_
_entity.id
_entity.type
_entity.pdbx_description
1 polymer ?
#
loop_
_entity_poly.entity_id
_entity_poly.type
_entity_poly.pdbx_seq_one_letter_code
_entity_poly.pdbx_strand_id
1 'polypeptide(L)'
;MLILLTIVAIAVVVLFFTSAERGRAVGLGIGVLCLALGARSVALLSDSYSDAFVSSAHAQEDADVPAAAEVTVEDEVVTAEVTSDKDLIDADADEPTDTDEASAAGESTTDAASDDLVIGVVTDVKYPEDRPEWVETRPNLEGKVHRLPVDSGLHSRGELAERFLLEQLEAKIAEYIDDHVGKDYASKLIGYRIHDFGEGDKKRYQLSIGDQVFEITEKLYREQVYVSSTGLMHQSHVLVKMDEAVRDQIDHRWTEIVATCRLFQTGLGAGVALLLLGTVFSYFKLDTATRGYYTGRLQFGAAAAILALIAASVVLGKWIPWL
;
A
#
# COMPACT_ATOMS: atom_id res chain seq x y z
N MET A 1 2.29 34.88 -8.93
CA MET A 1 3.17 33.69 -8.96
C MET A 1 2.79 32.65 -7.89
N LEU A 2 2.65 33.03 -6.62
CA LEU A 2 2.25 32.15 -5.51
C LEU A 2 0.91 31.40 -5.73
N ILE A 3 -0.10 32.08 -6.31
CA ILE A 3 -1.41 31.50 -6.65
C ILE A 3 -1.31 30.42 -7.75
N LEU A 4 -0.42 30.63 -8.72
CA LEU A 4 -0.22 29.67 -9.81
C LEU A 4 0.45 28.39 -9.28
N LEU A 5 1.39 28.55 -8.35
CA LEU A 5 2.11 27.46 -7.69
C LEU A 5 1.17 26.61 -6.81
N THR A 6 0.22 27.25 -6.12
CA THR A 6 -0.81 26.54 -5.35
C THR A 6 -1.80 25.82 -6.24
N ILE A 7 -2.24 26.42 -7.36
CA ILE A 7 -3.13 25.74 -8.32
C ILE A 7 -2.45 24.53 -8.95
N VAL A 8 -1.17 24.61 -9.30
CA VAL A 8 -0.40 23.48 -9.84
C VAL A 8 -0.24 22.38 -8.78
N ALA A 9 0.06 22.73 -7.53
CA ALA A 9 0.14 21.75 -6.44
C ALA A 9 -1.21 21.04 -6.21
N ILE A 10 -2.32 21.77 -6.20
CA ILE A 10 -3.67 21.18 -6.07
C ILE A 10 -4.00 20.28 -7.26
N ALA A 11 -3.67 20.70 -8.48
CA ALA A 11 -3.91 19.90 -9.69
C ALA A 11 -3.10 18.58 -9.68
N VAL A 12 -1.85 18.61 -9.21
CA VAL A 12 -1.01 17.40 -9.05
C VAL A 12 -1.61 16.47 -8.01
N VAL A 13 -2.08 16.98 -6.87
CA VAL A 13 -2.73 16.19 -5.83
C VAL A 13 -4.02 15.55 -6.36
N VAL A 14 -4.87 16.30 -7.05
CA VAL A 14 -6.13 15.79 -7.64
C VAL A 14 -5.86 14.72 -8.72
N LEU A 15 -4.85 14.92 -9.56
CA LEU A 15 -4.44 13.92 -10.56
C LEU A 15 -3.89 12.65 -9.92
N PHE A 16 -3.17 12.77 -8.80
CA PHE A 16 -2.67 11.63 -8.04
C PHE A 16 -3.84 10.81 -7.47
N PHE A 17 -4.82 11.48 -6.85
CA PHE A 17 -6.01 10.85 -6.26
C PHE A 17 -6.89 10.15 -7.30
N THR A 18 -7.13 10.78 -8.45
CA THR A 18 -7.95 10.19 -9.53
C THR A 18 -7.29 9.00 -10.22
N SER A 19 -5.96 8.83 -10.08
CA SER A 19 -5.22 7.72 -10.69
C SER A 19 -5.14 6.46 -9.85
N ALA A 20 -5.25 6.59 -8.52
CA ALA A 20 -5.17 5.46 -7.60
C ALA A 20 -6.29 4.43 -7.82
N GLU A 21 -7.44 4.86 -8.36
CA GLU A 21 -8.55 3.98 -8.69
C GLU A 21 -8.40 3.25 -10.05
N ARG A 22 -7.43 3.64 -10.89
CA ARG A 22 -7.31 3.14 -12.27
C ARG A 22 -5.95 2.49 -12.56
N GLY A 23 -5.57 1.50 -11.76
CA GLY A 23 -4.60 0.47 -12.12
C GLY A 23 -3.14 0.91 -12.38
N ARG A 24 -2.21 -0.02 -12.15
CA ARG A 24 -0.74 0.15 -12.18
C ARG A 24 -0.16 0.85 -13.43
N ALA A 25 -0.87 0.86 -14.57
CA ALA A 25 -0.40 1.52 -15.80
C ALA A 25 -0.45 3.06 -15.75
N VAL A 26 -1.35 3.65 -14.96
CA VAL A 26 -1.50 5.12 -14.90
C VAL A 26 -0.47 5.75 -13.95
N GLY A 27 -0.05 5.03 -12.91
CA GLY A 27 0.95 5.53 -11.95
C GLY A 27 2.31 5.86 -12.58
N LEU A 28 2.77 5.07 -13.55
CA LEU A 28 4.00 5.34 -14.30
C LEU A 28 3.91 6.64 -15.12
N GLY A 29 2.75 6.90 -15.73
CA GLY A 29 2.53 8.13 -16.51
C GLY A 29 2.59 9.39 -15.65
N ILE A 30 2.06 9.35 -14.44
CA ILE A 30 2.04 10.51 -13.53
C ILE A 30 3.40 10.78 -12.92
N GLY A 31 4.17 9.74 -12.58
CA GLY A 31 5.56 9.89 -12.14
C GLY A 31 6.43 10.60 -13.18
N VAL A 32 6.31 10.19 -14.45
CA VAL A 32 7.01 10.84 -15.57
C VAL A 32 6.52 12.27 -15.79
N LEU A 33 5.20 12.52 -15.68
CA LEU A 33 4.64 13.86 -15.80
C LEU A 33 5.13 14.80 -14.68
N CYS A 34 5.21 14.32 -13.43
CA CYS A 34 5.70 15.11 -12.30
C CYS A 34 7.19 15.43 -12.44
N LEU A 35 8.01 14.46 -12.89
CA LEU A 35 9.42 14.71 -13.19
C LEU A 35 9.59 15.69 -14.35
N ALA A 36 8.79 15.57 -15.42
CA ALA A 36 8.82 16.48 -16.56
C ALA A 36 8.38 17.90 -16.17
N LEU A 37 7.33 18.04 -15.35
CA LEU A 37 6.88 19.33 -14.81
C LEU A 37 7.90 19.94 -13.85
N GLY A 38 8.54 19.12 -13.00
CA GLY A 38 9.64 19.53 -12.14
C GLY A 38 10.82 20.07 -12.94
N ALA A 39 11.30 19.30 -13.93
CA ALA A 39 12.40 19.69 -14.81
C ALA A 39 12.08 20.98 -15.59
N ARG A 40 10.84 21.11 -16.10
CA ARG A 40 10.41 22.30 -16.84
C ARG A 40 10.30 23.54 -15.94
N SER A 41 9.89 23.37 -14.68
CA SER A 41 9.84 24.47 -13.72
C SER A 41 11.25 24.99 -13.38
N VAL A 42 12.22 24.07 -13.26
CA VAL A 42 13.64 24.43 -13.08
C VAL A 42 14.19 25.16 -14.30
N ALA A 43 13.89 24.70 -15.51
CA ALA A 43 14.33 25.36 -16.74
C ALA A 43 13.76 26.78 -16.89
N LEU A 44 12.47 26.98 -16.58
CA LEU A 44 11.84 28.31 -16.63
C LEU A 44 12.41 29.27 -15.58
N LEU A 45 12.77 28.76 -14.40
CA LEU A 45 13.46 29.55 -13.39
C LEU A 45 14.89 29.91 -13.82
N SER A 46 15.60 29.00 -14.49
CA SER A 46 16.93 29.25 -15.06
C SER A 46 16.90 30.37 -16.10
N ASP A 47 15.99 30.31 -17.08
CA ASP A 47 15.92 31.31 -18.15
C ASP A 47 15.60 32.71 -17.61
N SER A 48 14.69 32.82 -16.63
CA SER A 48 14.38 34.09 -15.99
C SER A 48 15.56 34.69 -15.20
N TYR A 49 16.51 33.85 -14.78
CA TYR A 49 17.68 34.27 -14.01
C TYR A 49 18.77 34.85 -14.91
N SER A 50 18.93 34.34 -16.13
CA SER A 50 19.89 34.83 -17.12
C SER A 50 19.64 36.28 -17.53
N ASP A 51 18.38 36.65 -17.79
CA ASP A 51 18.04 38.00 -18.25
C ASP A 51 18.21 39.07 -17.16
N ALA A 52 17.90 38.71 -15.90
CA ALA A 52 18.07 39.62 -14.77
C ALA A 52 19.55 39.92 -14.46
N PHE A 53 20.43 38.93 -14.66
CA PHE A 53 21.86 39.09 -14.39
C PHE A 53 22.55 39.95 -15.47
N VAL A 54 22.23 39.75 -16.75
CA VAL A 54 22.78 40.57 -17.86
C VAL A 54 22.31 42.03 -17.76
N SER A 55 21.07 42.28 -17.33
CA SER A 55 20.58 43.65 -17.13
C SER A 55 21.26 44.36 -15.94
N SER A 56 21.76 43.63 -14.95
CA SER A 56 22.49 44.21 -13.81
C SER A 56 23.97 44.49 -14.12
N ALA A 57 24.58 43.70 -15.02
CA ALA A 57 25.97 43.89 -15.43
C ALA A 57 26.18 45.22 -16.20
N HIS A 58 25.19 45.65 -17.00
CA HIS A 58 25.25 46.94 -17.69
C HIS A 58 24.93 48.16 -16.81
N ALA A 59 24.36 47.97 -15.62
CA ALA A 59 24.05 49.07 -14.71
C ALA A 59 25.23 49.43 -13.78
N GLN A 60 26.32 48.66 -13.80
CA GLN A 60 27.46 48.83 -12.89
C GLN A 60 28.77 49.24 -13.62
N GLU A 61 28.68 49.62 -14.89
CA GLU A 61 29.83 50.09 -15.69
C GLU A 61 30.09 51.62 -15.55
N ASP A 62 29.24 52.37 -14.84
CA ASP A 62 29.37 53.83 -14.64
C ASP A 62 29.80 54.23 -13.21
N ALA A 63 30.26 53.30 -12.37
CA ALA A 63 30.75 53.61 -11.02
C ALA A 63 32.28 53.47 -10.93
N ASP A 64 32.94 54.62 -10.84
CA ASP A 64 34.37 54.86 -10.64
C ASP A 64 35.13 53.81 -9.82
N VAL A 65 36.28 53.40 -10.38
CA VAL A 65 37.28 52.51 -9.78
C VAL A 65 38.27 53.33 -8.94
N PRO A 66 38.35 53.17 -7.61
CA PRO A 66 39.56 53.48 -6.86
C PRO A 66 40.50 52.25 -6.80
N ALA A 67 41.78 52.60 -6.80
CA ALA A 67 42.92 51.74 -7.05
C ALA A 67 43.21 50.67 -5.98
N ALA A 68 43.64 49.51 -6.49
CA ALA A 68 44.72 48.65 -6.02
C ALA A 68 44.87 48.40 -4.51
N ALA A 69 44.56 47.16 -4.12
CA ALA A 69 45.26 46.47 -3.03
C ALA A 69 45.61 45.05 -3.49
N GLU A 70 46.91 44.78 -3.63
CA GLU A 70 47.47 43.43 -3.71
C GLU A 70 47.07 42.66 -2.45
N VAL A 71 46.42 41.51 -2.63
CA VAL A 71 46.25 40.52 -1.57
C VAL A 71 47.01 39.27 -1.97
N THR A 72 48.04 39.01 -1.17
CA THR A 72 48.98 37.90 -1.23
C THR A 72 48.28 36.59 -0.93
N VAL A 73 48.57 35.58 -1.73
CA VAL A 73 48.09 34.20 -1.60
C VAL A 73 48.95 33.49 -0.56
N GLU A 74 48.35 33.04 0.54
CA GLU A 74 48.93 31.99 1.39
C GLU A 74 48.06 30.74 1.31
N ASP A 75 48.71 29.66 0.91
CA ASP A 75 48.21 28.34 0.58
C ASP A 75 48.37 27.47 1.84
N GLU A 76 47.27 27.15 2.54
CA GLU A 76 47.28 26.28 3.72
C GLU A 76 46.64 24.93 3.39
N VAL A 77 47.49 23.97 3.03
CA VAL A 77 47.15 22.56 2.85
C VAL A 77 46.99 21.91 4.23
N VAL A 78 45.76 21.84 4.73
CA VAL A 78 45.43 21.04 5.92
C VAL A 78 45.25 19.58 5.51
N THR A 79 46.22 18.75 5.90
CA THR A 79 46.20 17.30 5.77
C THR A 79 45.53 16.73 7.02
N ALA A 80 44.32 16.18 6.89
CA ALA A 80 43.62 15.52 7.99
C ALA A 80 43.86 14.00 7.94
N GLU A 81 44.71 13.55 8.86
CA GLU A 81 44.96 12.16 9.21
C GLU A 81 43.74 11.61 9.96
N VAL A 82 43.04 10.62 9.39
CA VAL A 82 41.95 9.89 10.05
C VAL A 82 42.53 8.59 10.59
N THR A 83 42.81 8.60 11.90
CA THR A 83 43.22 7.42 12.67
C THR A 83 42.00 6.66 13.20
N SER A 84 42.17 5.34 13.27
CA SER A 84 41.28 4.32 13.83
C SER A 84 40.84 4.55 15.28
N ASP A 85 39.62 4.13 15.60
CA ASP A 85 39.20 3.34 16.78
C ASP A 85 37.74 2.92 16.50
N LYS A 86 37.33 1.66 16.37
CA LYS A 86 37.50 0.44 17.16
C LYS A 86 37.03 0.59 18.61
N ASP A 87 35.72 0.70 18.78
CA ASP A 87 35.07 0.29 20.02
C ASP A 87 33.95 -0.71 19.77
N LEU A 88 34.14 -1.84 20.46
CA LEU A 88 33.26 -2.97 20.64
C LEU A 88 32.11 -2.54 21.56
N ILE A 89 30.88 -2.68 21.11
CA ILE A 89 29.72 -2.69 22.02
C ILE A 89 29.19 -4.12 22.04
N ASP A 90 29.72 -4.89 22.99
CA ASP A 90 28.99 -5.99 23.62
C ASP A 90 27.88 -5.36 24.45
N ALA A 91 26.63 -5.55 24.03
CA ALA A 91 25.47 -5.30 24.86
C ALA A 91 24.88 -6.65 25.25
N ASP A 92 25.26 -7.01 26.47
CA ASP A 92 24.87 -8.15 27.26
C ASP A 92 23.37 -8.12 27.61
N ALA A 93 22.91 -9.28 28.07
CA ALA A 93 21.55 -9.70 28.38
C ALA A 93 20.66 -8.67 29.08
N ASP A 94 19.39 -8.63 28.65
CA ASP A 94 18.29 -8.20 29.51
C ASP A 94 17.12 -9.20 29.41
N GLU A 95 16.70 -9.69 30.57
CA GLU A 95 15.68 -10.70 30.79
C GLU A 95 14.28 -10.20 30.36
N PRO A 96 13.42 -11.04 29.74
CA PRO A 96 12.01 -10.74 29.69
C PRO A 96 11.38 -10.95 31.08
N THR A 97 11.00 -9.83 31.68
CA THR A 97 10.22 -9.69 32.91
C THR A 97 8.82 -10.31 32.71
N ASP A 98 8.48 -11.28 33.57
CA ASP A 98 7.11 -11.75 33.78
C ASP A 98 6.23 -10.57 34.20
N THR A 99 5.32 -10.15 33.31
CA THR A 99 4.25 -9.21 33.63
C THR A 99 2.93 -9.96 33.62
N ASP A 100 2.58 -10.48 34.79
CA ASP A 100 1.23 -10.85 35.18
C ASP A 100 0.36 -9.57 35.21
N GLU A 101 -0.33 -9.27 34.11
CA GLU A 101 -1.37 -8.23 34.09
C GLU A 101 -2.75 -8.88 34.00
N ALA A 102 -3.31 -9.10 35.19
CA ALA A 102 -4.71 -9.38 35.42
C ALA A 102 -5.56 -8.21 34.92
N SER A 103 -6.03 -8.29 33.68
CA SER A 103 -7.00 -7.34 33.13
C SER A 103 -8.41 -7.80 33.46
N ALA A 104 -9.05 -7.01 34.32
CA ALA A 104 -10.38 -7.20 34.84
C ALA A 104 -11.44 -7.29 33.74
N ALA A 105 -12.27 -8.33 33.85
CA ALA A 105 -13.53 -8.48 33.15
C ALA A 105 -14.44 -7.27 33.41
N GLY A 106 -14.51 -6.37 32.43
CA GLY A 106 -15.59 -5.39 32.29
C GLY A 106 -16.71 -6.00 31.48
N GLU A 107 -17.58 -6.74 32.15
CA GLU A 107 -18.81 -7.32 31.60
C GLU A 107 -19.80 -6.19 31.26
N SER A 108 -19.74 -5.67 30.03
CA SER A 108 -20.73 -4.73 29.51
C SER A 108 -21.91 -5.50 28.93
N THR A 109 -22.80 -5.92 29.81
CA THR A 109 -24.16 -6.39 29.51
C THR A 109 -24.92 -5.28 28.79
N THR A 110 -24.89 -5.31 27.46
CA THR A 110 -25.81 -4.53 26.63
C THR A 110 -27.04 -5.40 26.43
N ASP A 111 -28.03 -5.24 27.31
CA ASP A 111 -29.39 -5.76 27.16
C ASP A 111 -30.06 -5.07 25.95
N ALA A 112 -29.65 -5.47 24.75
CA ALA A 112 -30.45 -5.32 23.56
C ALA A 112 -31.43 -6.49 23.58
N ALA A 113 -32.71 -6.19 23.80
CA ALA A 113 -33.80 -7.13 23.65
C ALA A 113 -33.82 -7.68 22.21
N SER A 114 -33.06 -8.75 22.01
CA SER A 114 -33.14 -9.62 20.85
C SER A 114 -34.52 -10.25 20.88
N ASP A 115 -35.42 -9.74 20.05
CA ASP A 115 -36.64 -10.43 19.68
C ASP A 115 -36.20 -11.77 19.06
N ASP A 116 -36.24 -12.81 19.89
CA ASP A 116 -35.72 -14.14 19.65
C ASP A 116 -36.61 -14.79 18.59
N LEU A 117 -36.39 -14.38 17.34
CA LEU A 117 -36.86 -15.07 16.17
C LEU A 117 -36.25 -16.46 16.26
N VAL A 118 -37.02 -17.39 16.82
CA VAL A 118 -36.76 -18.82 16.80
C VAL A 118 -36.72 -19.21 15.32
N ILE A 119 -35.53 -19.10 14.72
CA ILE A 119 -35.22 -19.67 13.43
C ILE A 119 -35.41 -21.15 13.66
N GLY A 120 -36.57 -21.66 13.27
CA GLY A 120 -36.87 -23.08 13.32
C GLY A 120 -35.74 -23.80 12.62
N VAL A 121 -34.88 -24.45 13.41
CA VAL A 121 -33.76 -25.22 12.88
C VAL A 121 -34.39 -26.24 11.93
N VAL A 122 -34.02 -26.15 10.66
CA VAL A 122 -34.51 -27.08 9.64
C VAL A 122 -33.85 -28.42 9.94
N THR A 123 -34.52 -29.27 10.73
CA THR A 123 -33.91 -30.49 11.30
C THR A 123 -33.95 -31.71 10.38
N ASP A 124 -34.62 -31.63 9.23
CA ASP A 124 -34.80 -32.79 8.35
C ASP A 124 -34.26 -32.49 6.94
N VAL A 125 -32.95 -32.65 6.81
CA VAL A 125 -32.19 -32.53 5.56
C VAL A 125 -31.70 -33.93 5.18
N LYS A 126 -32.22 -34.47 4.08
CA LYS A 126 -31.82 -35.80 3.59
C LYS A 126 -30.75 -35.67 2.51
N TYR A 127 -29.54 -36.08 2.84
CA TYR A 127 -28.40 -36.16 1.91
C TYR A 127 -28.44 -37.46 1.08
N PRO A 128 -27.87 -37.46 -0.14
CA PRO A 128 -27.76 -38.66 -0.95
C PRO A 128 -26.72 -39.64 -0.39
N GLU A 129 -26.93 -40.94 -0.61
CA GLU A 129 -26.06 -42.01 -0.06
C GLU A 129 -24.66 -42.05 -0.70
N ASP A 130 -24.49 -41.47 -1.89
CA ASP A 130 -23.23 -41.42 -2.64
C ASP A 130 -22.39 -40.15 -2.37
N ARG A 131 -22.66 -39.46 -1.26
CA ARG A 131 -21.93 -38.26 -0.86
C ARG A 131 -20.44 -38.56 -0.59
N PRO A 132 -19.49 -37.91 -1.29
CA PRO A 132 -18.07 -38.14 -1.04
C PRO A 132 -17.64 -37.67 0.35
N GLU A 133 -16.81 -38.46 1.04
CA GLU A 133 -16.31 -38.15 2.39
C GLU A 133 -15.58 -36.80 2.51
N TRP A 134 -14.96 -36.34 1.42
CA TRP A 134 -14.22 -35.07 1.42
C TRP A 134 -15.12 -33.84 1.57
N VAL A 135 -16.42 -33.95 1.27
CA VAL A 135 -17.39 -32.85 1.38
C VAL A 135 -17.58 -32.40 2.84
N GLU A 136 -17.45 -33.33 3.79
CA GLU A 136 -17.63 -33.05 5.22
C GLU A 136 -16.29 -32.89 5.96
N THR A 137 -15.18 -33.08 5.26
CA THR A 137 -13.86 -32.98 5.85
C THR A 137 -13.54 -31.51 6.16
N ARG A 138 -12.85 -31.23 7.27
CA ARG A 138 -12.36 -29.87 7.58
C ARG A 138 -11.22 -29.48 6.63
N PRO A 139 -10.96 -28.17 6.44
CA PRO A 139 -9.75 -27.73 5.73
C PRO A 139 -8.51 -28.40 6.31
N ASN A 140 -7.72 -29.04 5.46
CA ASN A 140 -6.46 -29.67 5.84
C ASN A 140 -5.33 -28.77 5.37
N LEU A 141 -4.71 -28.06 6.31
CA LEU A 141 -3.59 -27.15 6.07
C LEU A 141 -2.24 -27.78 6.45
N GLU A 142 -2.19 -29.11 6.61
CA GLU A 142 -0.96 -29.81 6.98
C GLU A 142 -0.20 -30.30 5.75
N GLY A 143 1.10 -30.03 5.72
CA GLY A 143 2.03 -30.57 4.74
C GLY A 143 2.10 -29.81 3.41
N LYS A 144 2.58 -30.50 2.37
CA LYS A 144 2.91 -29.86 1.08
C LYS A 144 1.71 -29.42 0.26
N VAL A 145 0.53 -29.96 0.52
CA VAL A 145 -0.67 -29.71 -0.27
C VAL A 145 -1.80 -29.40 0.69
N HIS A 146 -2.23 -28.14 0.73
CA HIS A 146 -3.39 -27.74 1.51
C HIS A 146 -4.67 -28.02 0.73
N ARG A 147 -5.68 -28.53 1.41
CA ARG A 147 -6.99 -28.85 0.83
C ARG A 147 -8.08 -28.06 1.53
N LEU A 148 -8.82 -27.27 0.75
CA LEU A 148 -9.90 -26.43 1.24
C LEU A 148 -11.21 -26.90 0.59
N PRO A 149 -12.10 -27.56 1.34
CA PRO A 149 -13.45 -27.81 0.89
C PRO A 149 -14.25 -26.50 0.94
N VAL A 150 -14.93 -26.19 -0.16
CA VAL A 150 -15.78 -25.00 -0.28
C VAL A 150 -17.14 -25.44 -0.79
N ASP A 151 -18.19 -24.98 -0.13
CA ASP A 151 -19.57 -25.26 -0.49
C ASP A 151 -20.36 -23.99 -0.84
N SER A 152 -21.35 -24.15 -1.72
CA SER A 152 -22.23 -23.04 -2.12
C SER A 152 -23.32 -22.69 -1.12
N GLY A 153 -23.57 -23.54 -0.11
CA GLY A 153 -24.86 -23.60 0.59
C GLY A 153 -26.00 -24.18 -0.27
N LEU A 154 -27.18 -24.32 0.33
CA LEU A 154 -28.39 -24.87 -0.29
C LEU A 154 -29.16 -23.79 -1.08
N HIS A 155 -29.40 -24.03 -2.37
CA HIS A 155 -30.13 -23.09 -3.25
C HIS A 155 -31.26 -23.77 -4.01
N SER A 156 -32.30 -23.02 -4.38
CA SER A 156 -33.44 -23.59 -5.13
C SER A 156 -33.14 -23.95 -6.58
N ARG A 157 -32.05 -23.42 -7.16
CA ARG A 157 -31.63 -23.65 -8.55
C ARG A 157 -30.15 -23.97 -8.62
N GLY A 158 -29.77 -24.93 -9.47
CA GLY A 158 -28.36 -25.30 -9.68
C GLY A 158 -27.48 -24.13 -10.15
N GLU A 159 -28.00 -23.27 -11.03
CA GLU A 159 -27.28 -22.07 -11.51
C GLU A 159 -26.94 -21.09 -10.38
N LEU A 160 -27.85 -20.94 -9.41
CA LEU A 160 -27.60 -20.10 -8.24
C LEU A 160 -26.54 -20.74 -7.33
N ALA A 161 -26.62 -22.05 -7.09
CA ALA A 161 -25.60 -22.77 -6.34
C ALA A 161 -24.20 -22.59 -6.97
N GLU A 162 -24.08 -22.63 -8.30
CA GLU A 162 -22.79 -22.36 -8.95
C GLU A 162 -22.29 -20.94 -8.77
N ARG A 163 -23.16 -19.93 -8.87
CA ARG A 163 -22.78 -18.53 -8.68
C ARG A 163 -22.31 -18.29 -7.24
N PHE A 164 -23.05 -18.79 -6.26
CA PHE A 164 -22.69 -18.67 -4.84
C PHE A 164 -21.44 -19.50 -4.50
N LEU A 165 -21.21 -20.63 -5.19
CA LEU A 165 -19.97 -21.38 -5.04
C LEU A 165 -18.75 -20.51 -5.40
N LEU A 166 -18.83 -19.75 -6.49
CA LEU A 166 -17.73 -18.88 -6.90
C LEU A 166 -17.46 -17.77 -5.88
N GLU A 167 -18.51 -17.15 -5.34
CA GLU A 167 -18.39 -16.13 -4.28
C GLU A 167 -17.76 -16.69 -3.01
N GLN A 168 -18.22 -17.87 -2.56
CA GLN A 168 -17.65 -18.56 -1.40
C GLN A 168 -16.21 -19.03 -1.66
N LEU A 169 -15.90 -19.43 -2.88
CA LEU A 169 -14.54 -19.79 -3.30
C LEU A 169 -13.61 -18.58 -3.26
N GLU A 170 -14.04 -17.43 -3.79
CA GLU A 170 -13.28 -16.17 -3.69
C GLU A 170 -13.03 -15.79 -2.23
N ALA A 171 -14.05 -15.85 -1.38
CA ALA A 171 -13.94 -15.52 0.04
C ALA A 171 -12.99 -16.48 0.78
N LYS A 172 -13.12 -17.80 0.57
CA LYS A 172 -12.26 -18.80 1.22
C LYS A 172 -10.80 -18.74 0.75
N ILE A 173 -10.57 -18.38 -0.51
CA ILE A 173 -9.21 -18.14 -1.02
C ILE A 173 -8.63 -16.84 -0.44
N ALA A 174 -9.42 -15.77 -0.28
CA ALA A 174 -8.98 -14.56 0.40
C ALA A 174 -8.53 -14.87 1.84
N GLU A 175 -9.41 -15.53 2.60
CA GLU A 175 -9.16 -15.95 3.99
C GLU A 175 -7.88 -16.79 4.08
N TYR A 176 -7.72 -17.77 3.18
CA TYR A 176 -6.51 -18.59 3.11
C TYR A 176 -5.24 -17.77 2.84
N ILE A 177 -5.27 -16.81 1.90
CA ILE A 177 -4.12 -15.96 1.59
C ILE A 177 -3.77 -15.08 2.79
N ASP A 178 -4.78 -14.50 3.44
CA ASP A 178 -4.63 -13.62 4.59
C ASP A 178 -4.04 -14.39 5.79
N ASP A 179 -4.55 -15.58 6.08
CA ASP A 179 -4.04 -16.48 7.12
C ASP A 179 -2.62 -16.96 6.82
N HIS A 180 -2.33 -17.33 5.57
CA HIS A 180 -1.01 -17.82 5.17
C HIS A 180 0.08 -16.76 5.33
N VAL A 181 -0.24 -15.50 4.96
CA VAL A 181 0.67 -14.36 5.10
C VAL A 181 0.68 -13.79 6.53
N GLY A 182 -0.38 -14.04 7.31
CA GLY A 182 -0.59 -13.48 8.65
C GLY A 182 -0.99 -12.00 8.63
N LYS A 183 -1.74 -11.58 7.61
CA LYS A 183 -2.24 -10.20 7.43
C LYS A 183 -3.62 -10.20 6.77
N ASP A 184 -4.63 -9.63 7.44
CA ASP A 184 -6.05 -9.56 7.03
C ASP A 184 -6.36 -8.78 5.73
N TYR A 185 -5.32 -8.31 5.03
CA TYR A 185 -5.44 -7.49 3.82
C TYR A 185 -4.47 -7.94 2.71
N ALA A 186 -3.73 -9.04 2.91
CA ALA A 186 -2.78 -9.54 1.93
C ALA A 186 -3.47 -9.93 0.62
N SER A 187 -4.63 -10.59 0.71
CA SER A 187 -5.49 -11.01 -0.40
C SER A 187 -5.82 -9.85 -1.35
N LYS A 188 -6.14 -8.67 -0.80
CA LYS A 188 -6.46 -7.44 -1.55
C LYS A 188 -5.24 -6.85 -2.25
N LEU A 189 -4.06 -6.92 -1.65
CA LEU A 189 -2.82 -6.34 -2.20
C LEU A 189 -2.16 -7.23 -3.25
N ILE A 190 -2.24 -8.57 -3.07
CA ILE A 190 -1.67 -9.54 -4.02
C ILE A 190 -2.41 -9.50 -5.36
N GLY A 191 -3.72 -9.21 -5.35
CA GLY A 191 -4.51 -9.03 -6.56
C GLY A 191 -4.65 -10.32 -7.37
N TYR A 192 -5.28 -11.32 -6.76
CA TYR A 192 -5.61 -12.58 -7.43
C TYR A 192 -6.91 -12.48 -8.22
N ARG A 193 -7.14 -13.44 -9.14
CA ARG A 193 -8.43 -13.63 -9.81
C ARG A 193 -8.72 -15.10 -9.97
N ILE A 194 -10.00 -15.44 -9.96
CA ILE A 194 -10.47 -16.80 -10.23
C ILE A 194 -11.11 -16.81 -11.61
N HIS A 195 -10.72 -17.78 -12.43
CA HIS A 195 -11.27 -18.02 -13.73
C HIS A 195 -11.94 -19.39 -13.74
N ASP A 196 -13.18 -19.47 -14.22
CA ASP A 196 -13.83 -20.74 -14.50
C ASP A 196 -13.60 -21.15 -15.96
N PHE A 197 -13.33 -22.43 -16.16
CA PHE A 197 -13.08 -23.04 -17.45
C PHE A 197 -13.88 -24.33 -17.58
N GLY A 198 -14.43 -24.57 -18.78
CA GLY A 198 -15.22 -25.77 -19.08
C GLY A 198 -16.72 -25.58 -18.89
N GLU A 199 -17.48 -26.62 -19.22
CA GLU A 199 -18.94 -26.62 -19.23
C GLU A 199 -19.47 -27.86 -18.48
N GLY A 200 -20.59 -27.69 -17.76
CA GLY A 200 -21.25 -28.74 -17.01
C GLY A 200 -20.35 -29.42 -15.96
N ASP A 201 -20.29 -30.74 -15.99
CA ASP A 201 -19.57 -31.56 -15.00
C ASP A 201 -18.04 -31.50 -15.15
N LYS A 202 -17.53 -30.88 -16.22
CA LYS A 202 -16.09 -30.70 -16.46
C LYS A 202 -15.58 -29.31 -16.08
N LYS A 203 -16.38 -28.53 -15.36
CA LYS A 203 -16.00 -27.19 -14.90
C LYS A 203 -14.78 -27.29 -13.96
N ARG A 204 -13.78 -26.46 -14.21
CA ARG A 204 -12.53 -26.33 -13.46
C ARG A 204 -12.31 -24.86 -13.14
N TYR A 205 -11.74 -24.61 -11.97
CA TYR A 205 -11.35 -23.28 -11.52
C TYR A 205 -9.83 -23.15 -11.56
N GLN A 206 -9.38 -22.01 -12.08
CA GLN A 206 -7.99 -21.61 -12.11
C GLN A 206 -7.80 -20.34 -11.30
N LEU A 207 -6.72 -20.29 -10.52
CA LEU A 207 -6.30 -19.13 -9.75
C LEU A 207 -5.17 -18.42 -10.49
N SER A 208 -5.35 -17.14 -10.83
CA SER A 208 -4.28 -16.31 -11.37
C SER A 208 -3.69 -15.42 -10.28
N ILE A 209 -2.36 -15.48 -10.11
CA ILE A 209 -1.61 -14.62 -9.16
C ILE A 209 -0.54 -13.87 -9.96
N GLY A 210 -0.88 -12.63 -10.34
CA GLY A 210 -0.10 -11.87 -11.32
C GLY A 210 -0.20 -12.52 -12.71
N ASP A 211 0.95 -12.86 -13.31
CA ASP A 211 1.02 -13.45 -14.66
C ASP A 211 1.01 -15.00 -14.65
N GLN A 212 0.97 -15.63 -13.47
CA GLN A 212 0.95 -17.09 -13.33
C GLN A 212 -0.47 -17.58 -13.08
N VAL A 213 -0.80 -18.73 -13.67
CA VAL A 213 -2.13 -19.37 -13.59
C VAL A 213 -1.97 -20.79 -13.07
N PHE A 214 -2.76 -21.12 -12.04
CA PHE A 214 -2.70 -22.40 -11.34
C PHE A 214 -4.05 -23.12 -11.42
N GLU A 215 -4.05 -24.41 -11.72
CA GLU A 215 -5.25 -25.25 -11.63
C GLU A 215 -5.45 -25.66 -10.16
N ILE A 216 -6.47 -25.07 -9.53
CA ILE A 216 -6.73 -25.26 -8.10
C ILE A 216 -7.85 -26.27 -7.82
N THR A 217 -8.55 -26.74 -8.85
CA THR A 217 -9.66 -27.71 -8.68
C THR A 217 -9.15 -29.13 -8.63
N GLU A 218 -9.31 -29.79 -7.49
CA GLU A 218 -9.05 -31.23 -7.37
C GLU A 218 -10.29 -32.05 -7.73
N LYS A 219 -11.44 -31.70 -7.13
CA LYS A 219 -12.72 -32.41 -7.31
C LYS A 219 -13.89 -31.42 -7.30
N LEU A 220 -14.91 -31.70 -8.11
CA LEU A 220 -16.18 -30.99 -8.13
C LEU A 220 -17.30 -32.00 -7.89
N TYR A 221 -18.22 -31.68 -6.99
CA TYR A 221 -19.39 -32.51 -6.69
C TYR A 221 -20.63 -31.64 -6.63
N ARG A 222 -21.72 -32.10 -7.25
CA ARG A 222 -23.00 -31.41 -7.29
C ARG A 222 -24.05 -32.35 -6.76
N GLU A 223 -24.78 -31.92 -5.75
CA GLU A 223 -25.83 -32.72 -5.13
C GLU A 223 -27.18 -32.01 -5.14
N GLN A 224 -28.22 -32.83 -5.08
CA GLN A 224 -29.58 -32.38 -4.85
C GLN A 224 -30.01 -32.89 -3.48
N VAL A 225 -30.31 -31.96 -2.59
CA VAL A 225 -30.64 -32.23 -1.19
C VAL A 225 -32.13 -31.98 -1.01
N TYR A 226 -32.85 -32.96 -0.45
CA TYR A 226 -34.27 -32.79 -0.14
C TYR A 226 -34.42 -32.21 1.27
N VAL A 227 -35.03 -31.03 1.34
CA VAL A 227 -35.34 -30.33 2.59
C VAL A 227 -36.85 -30.38 2.79
N SER A 228 -37.33 -30.99 3.88
CA SER A 228 -38.77 -31.27 4.08
C SER A 228 -39.69 -30.03 3.99
N SER A 229 -39.18 -28.82 4.28
CA SER A 229 -39.95 -27.57 4.18
C SER A 229 -39.95 -26.94 2.78
N THR A 230 -38.85 -27.09 2.03
CA THR A 230 -38.56 -26.30 0.82
C THR A 230 -38.58 -27.15 -0.45
N GLY A 231 -38.49 -28.47 -0.29
CA GLY A 231 -38.39 -29.43 -1.38
C GLY A 231 -36.94 -29.66 -1.83
N LEU A 232 -36.78 -29.90 -3.12
CA LEU A 232 -35.50 -30.21 -3.76
C LEU A 232 -34.63 -28.94 -3.86
N MET A 233 -33.46 -28.95 -3.24
CA MET A 233 -32.47 -27.88 -3.29
C MET A 233 -31.17 -28.41 -3.94
N HIS A 234 -30.37 -27.52 -4.48
CA HIS A 234 -29.10 -27.80 -5.13
C HIS A 234 -27.95 -27.26 -4.26
N GLN A 235 -26.88 -28.04 -4.14
CA GLN A 235 -25.64 -27.64 -3.51
C GLN A 235 -24.47 -28.06 -4.39
N SER A 236 -23.49 -27.18 -4.55
CA SER A 236 -22.26 -27.44 -5.27
C SER A 236 -21.09 -27.37 -4.30
N HIS A 237 -20.16 -28.31 -4.45
CA HIS A 237 -18.98 -28.45 -3.61
C HIS A 237 -17.74 -28.52 -4.48
N VAL A 238 -16.68 -27.82 -4.08
CA VAL A 238 -15.37 -27.89 -4.73
C VAL A 238 -14.29 -28.18 -3.68
N LEU A 239 -13.43 -29.15 -3.99
CA LEU A 239 -12.22 -29.40 -3.24
C LEU A 239 -11.07 -28.64 -3.90
N VAL A 240 -10.63 -27.58 -3.23
CA VAL A 240 -9.55 -26.72 -3.70
C VAL A 240 -8.22 -27.28 -3.20
N LYS A 241 -7.27 -27.40 -4.11
CA LYS A 241 -5.90 -27.84 -3.82
C LYS A 241 -4.95 -26.65 -3.97
N MET A 242 -4.32 -26.26 -2.87
CA MET A 242 -3.23 -25.29 -2.84
C MET A 242 -1.92 -26.04 -2.68
N ASP A 243 -1.13 -26.10 -3.75
CA ASP A 243 0.18 -26.74 -3.73
C ASP A 243 1.30 -25.78 -3.28
N GLU A 244 2.51 -26.31 -3.23
CA GLU A 244 3.72 -25.57 -2.87
C GLU A 244 3.97 -24.41 -3.84
N ALA A 245 3.70 -24.59 -5.14
CA ALA A 245 3.91 -23.56 -6.15
C ALA A 245 2.97 -22.34 -5.97
N VAL A 246 1.70 -22.57 -5.62
CA VAL A 246 0.76 -21.48 -5.30
C VAL A 246 1.24 -20.70 -4.08
N ARG A 247 1.70 -21.38 -3.02
CA ARG A 247 2.21 -20.74 -1.80
C ARG A 247 3.48 -19.94 -2.06
N ASP A 248 4.45 -20.53 -2.76
CA ASP A 248 5.69 -19.84 -3.14
C ASP A 248 5.40 -18.57 -3.94
N GLN A 249 4.38 -18.61 -4.82
CA GLN A 249 3.96 -17.45 -5.59
C GLN A 249 3.26 -16.39 -4.72
N ILE A 250 2.47 -16.80 -3.71
CA ILE A 250 1.88 -15.89 -2.72
C ILE A 250 3.00 -15.17 -1.94
N ASP A 251 3.97 -15.93 -1.42
CA ASP A 251 5.09 -15.40 -0.64
C ASP A 251 5.99 -14.47 -1.48
N HIS A 252 6.25 -14.85 -2.73
CA HIS A 252 7.02 -14.05 -3.66
C HIS A 252 6.34 -12.69 -3.92
N ARG A 253 5.04 -12.70 -4.27
CA ARG A 253 4.27 -11.47 -4.48
C ARG A 253 4.18 -10.62 -3.23
N TRP A 254 3.98 -11.23 -2.08
CA TRP A 254 3.96 -10.52 -0.81
C TRP A 254 5.30 -9.83 -0.53
N THR A 255 6.41 -10.52 -0.76
CA THR A 255 7.76 -9.96 -0.59
C THR A 255 8.00 -8.78 -1.54
N GLU A 256 7.57 -8.87 -2.80
CA GLU A 256 7.63 -7.74 -3.75
C GLU A 256 6.83 -6.53 -3.26
N ILE A 257 5.63 -6.75 -2.72
CA ILE A 257 4.75 -5.71 -2.18
C ILE A 257 5.42 -5.05 -0.97
N VAL A 258 5.93 -5.84 -0.01
CA VAL A 258 6.63 -5.33 1.17
C VAL A 258 7.87 -4.53 0.79
N ALA A 259 8.69 -5.03 -0.14
CA ALA A 259 9.87 -4.33 -0.63
C ALA A 259 9.51 -2.99 -1.28
N THR A 260 8.45 -2.98 -2.10
CA THR A 260 7.94 -1.76 -2.74
C THR A 260 7.45 -0.76 -1.69
N CYS A 261 6.70 -1.22 -0.67
CA CYS A 261 6.23 -0.35 0.41
C CYS A 261 7.39 0.27 1.20
N ARG A 262 8.42 -0.51 1.54
CA ARG A 262 9.63 -0.01 2.22
C ARG A 262 10.40 1.01 1.38
N LEU A 263 10.47 0.79 0.07
CA LEU A 263 11.09 1.75 -0.86
C LEU A 263 10.29 3.06 -0.93
N PHE A 264 8.96 2.98 -1.00
CA PHE A 264 8.11 4.17 -0.94
C PHE A 264 8.22 4.91 0.39
N GLN A 265 8.30 4.19 1.51
CA GLN A 265 8.46 4.78 2.84
C GLN A 265 9.79 5.55 2.96
N THR A 266 10.91 4.94 2.54
CA THR A 266 12.22 5.61 2.56
C THR A 266 12.28 6.77 1.57
N GLY A 267 11.73 6.58 0.36
CA GLY A 267 11.62 7.63 -0.65
C GLY A 267 10.79 8.83 -0.19
N LEU A 268 9.69 8.60 0.51
CA LEU A 268 8.84 9.66 1.07
C LEU A 268 9.57 10.41 2.19
N GLY A 269 10.25 9.71 3.08
CA GLY A 269 11.08 10.32 4.12
C GLY A 269 12.20 11.21 3.55
N ALA A 270 12.95 10.68 2.58
CA ALA A 270 13.99 11.44 1.89
C ALA A 270 13.41 12.64 1.10
N GLY A 271 12.26 12.45 0.44
CA GLY A 271 11.55 13.50 -0.27
C GLY A 271 11.14 14.66 0.63
N VAL A 272 10.60 14.36 1.82
CA VAL A 272 10.27 15.36 2.85
C VAL A 272 11.52 16.13 3.29
N ALA A 273 12.63 15.43 3.57
CA ALA A 273 13.88 16.07 3.97
C ALA A 273 14.42 17.03 2.89
N LEU A 274 14.41 16.60 1.62
CA LEU A 274 14.84 17.43 0.49
C LEU A 274 13.93 18.65 0.30
N LEU A 275 12.61 18.49 0.48
CA LEU A 275 11.66 19.60 0.35
C LEU A 275 11.88 20.63 1.47
N LEU A 276 12.12 20.19 2.71
CA LEU A 276 12.49 21.09 3.81
C LEU A 276 13.80 21.83 3.53
N LEU A 277 14.83 21.12 3.07
CA LEU A 277 16.13 21.72 2.75
C LEU A 277 16.01 22.73 1.61
N GLY A 278 15.22 22.40 0.57
CA GLY A 278 14.90 23.31 -0.53
C GLY A 278 14.13 24.55 -0.09
N THR A 279 13.24 24.42 0.90
CA THR A 279 12.52 25.54 1.51
C THR A 279 13.47 26.47 2.26
N VAL A 280 14.37 25.91 3.07
CA VAL A 280 15.40 26.68 3.81
C VAL A 280 16.36 27.38 2.86
N PHE A 281 16.83 26.69 1.81
CA PHE A 281 17.70 27.27 0.79
C PHE A 281 17.01 28.42 0.04
N SER A 282 15.75 28.22 -0.35
CA SER A 282 14.94 29.25 -1.02
C SER A 282 14.73 30.48 -0.12
N TYR A 283 14.52 30.25 1.18
CA TYR A 283 14.45 31.31 2.19
C TYR A 283 15.75 32.13 2.22
N PHE A 284 16.91 31.50 2.37
CA PHE A 284 18.19 32.21 2.41
C PHE A 284 18.47 32.98 1.12
N LYS A 285 18.15 32.40 -0.03
CA LYS A 285 18.33 33.06 -1.33
C LYS A 285 17.46 34.32 -1.45
N LEU A 286 16.19 34.25 -1.03
CA LEU A 286 15.28 35.39 -1.01
C LEU A 286 15.70 36.47 0.00
N ASP A 287 16.24 36.06 1.14
CA ASP A 287 16.73 36.97 2.16
C ASP A 287 17.93 37.80 1.66
N THR A 288 18.91 37.13 1.04
CA THR A 288 20.07 37.78 0.40
C THR A 288 19.62 38.72 -0.73
N ALA A 289 18.67 38.29 -1.57
CA ALA A 289 18.16 39.12 -2.67
C ALA A 289 17.42 40.38 -2.19
N THR A 290 16.75 40.31 -1.03
CA THR A 290 16.01 41.44 -0.45
C THR A 290 16.83 42.29 0.51
N ARG A 291 18.15 42.02 0.65
CA ARG A 291 19.05 42.68 1.62
C ARG A 291 18.46 42.72 3.03
N GLY A 292 17.68 41.71 3.40
CA GLY A 292 17.05 41.59 4.72
C GLY A 292 15.85 42.50 5.00
N TYR A 293 15.36 43.28 4.02
CA TYR A 293 14.24 44.23 4.22
C TYR A 293 12.93 43.54 4.64
N TYR A 294 12.79 42.23 4.36
CA TYR A 294 11.58 41.44 4.62
C TYR A 294 11.79 40.22 5.53
N THR A 295 12.91 40.13 6.24
CA THR A 295 13.29 39.02 7.15
C THR A 295 12.11 38.50 7.98
N GLY A 296 11.42 39.39 8.72
CA GLY A 296 10.32 38.99 9.59
C GLY A 296 9.15 38.32 8.86
N ARG A 297 8.72 38.85 7.71
CA ARG A 297 7.61 38.27 6.93
C ARG A 297 8.01 36.94 6.27
N LEU A 298 9.26 36.83 5.85
CA LEU A 298 9.81 35.64 5.22
C LEU A 298 9.93 34.48 6.23
N GLN A 299 10.27 34.77 7.49
CA GLN A 299 10.32 33.76 8.56
C GLN A 299 8.94 33.14 8.83
N PHE A 300 7.89 33.98 8.93
CA PHE A 300 6.52 33.48 9.06
C PHE A 300 6.10 32.63 7.86
N GLY A 301 6.48 33.03 6.65
CA GLY A 301 6.20 32.26 5.43
C GLY A 301 6.87 30.88 5.43
N ALA A 302 8.16 30.81 5.79
CA ALA A 302 8.89 29.55 5.88
C ALA A 302 8.32 28.64 6.97
N ALA A 303 8.03 29.18 8.16
CA ALA A 303 7.41 28.42 9.24
C ALA A 303 6.03 27.88 8.85
N ALA A 304 5.20 28.69 8.17
CA ALA A 304 3.91 28.26 7.67
C ALA A 304 4.03 27.15 6.60
N ALA A 305 5.02 27.23 5.71
CA ALA A 305 5.27 26.19 4.71
C ALA A 305 5.69 24.86 5.35
N ILE A 306 6.56 24.90 6.36
CA ILE A 306 6.98 23.72 7.12
C ILE A 306 5.78 23.09 7.85
N LEU A 307 4.97 23.90 8.53
CA LEU A 307 3.76 23.41 9.21
C LEU A 307 2.75 22.81 8.23
N ALA A 308 2.54 23.44 7.08
CA ALA A 308 1.68 22.90 6.03
C ALA A 308 2.20 21.55 5.51
N LEU A 309 3.52 21.40 5.37
CA LEU A 309 4.14 20.15 4.97
C LEU A 309 3.94 19.06 6.02
N ILE A 310 4.16 19.35 7.30
CA ILE A 310 3.93 18.39 8.39
C ILE A 310 2.46 17.97 8.44
N ALA A 311 1.53 18.93 8.35
CA ALA A 311 0.10 18.64 8.32
C ALA A 311 -0.27 17.76 7.12
N ALA A 312 0.28 18.04 5.93
CA ALA A 312 0.08 17.21 4.75
C ALA A 312 0.63 15.79 4.93
N SER A 313 1.83 15.64 5.50
CA SER A 313 2.42 14.32 5.80
C SER A 313 1.56 13.50 6.77
N VAL A 314 1.01 14.12 7.82
CA VAL A 314 0.12 13.45 8.79
C VAL A 314 -1.19 13.00 8.14
N VAL A 315 -1.80 13.86 7.31
CA VAL A 315 -3.04 13.50 6.59
C VAL A 315 -2.78 12.36 5.61
N LEU A 316 -1.66 12.42 4.88
CA LEU A 316 -1.28 11.38 3.92
C LEU A 316 -1.01 10.04 4.61
N GLY A 317 -0.34 10.05 5.77
CA GLY A 317 -0.07 8.83 6.55
C GLY A 317 -1.35 8.10 6.97
N LYS A 318 -2.41 8.83 7.33
CA LYS A 318 -3.72 8.22 7.69
C LYS A 318 -4.43 7.53 6.52
N TRP A 319 -4.12 7.90 5.28
CA TRP A 319 -4.77 7.38 4.08
C TRP A 319 -4.08 6.15 3.51
N ILE A 320 -2.91 5.80 4.03
CA ILE A 320 -2.10 4.68 3.56
C ILE A 320 -2.23 3.56 4.59
N PRO A 321 -3.17 2.61 4.43
CA PRO A 321 -3.50 1.62 5.48
C PRO A 321 -2.38 0.61 5.77
N TRP A 322 -1.30 0.62 4.99
CA TRP A 322 -0.13 -0.23 5.18
C TRP A 322 1.05 0.48 5.86
N LEU A 323 0.90 1.77 6.22
CA LEU A 323 1.85 2.56 7.01
C LEU A 323 1.45 2.55 8.48
#